data_AF-A0A956I3Q9-F1
#
_entry.id   AF-A0A956I3Q9-F1
#
_cell.length_a   1.000
_cell.length_b   1.000
_cell.length_c   1.000
_cell.angle_alpha   90.00
_cell.angle_beta   90.00
_cell.angle_gamma   90.00
#
_symmetry.space_group_name_H-M   'P 1'
#
loop_
_entity.id
_entity.type
_entity.pdbx_description
1 polymer ?
#
loop_
_entity_poly.entity_id
_entity_poly.type
_entity_poly.pdbx_seq_one_letter_code
_entity_poly.pdbx_strand_id
1 'polypeptide(L)'
;MIRWAAVILSGFVVSGVPGLTTAPGEIDWLGGTRSFLEKASPKGRLGVRVGLFLAMTAPIWSWGRPTTAAGLSEEDRARLLGELLEHRVFFVRELTLLLKLVGCMTLLRPATVRARTGYDRPVAPRLLPVVREVA
;
A
#
# COMPACT_ATOMS: atom_id res chain seq x y z
N MET A 1 -13.75 6.44 8.38
CA MET A 1 -12.60 5.51 8.31
C MET A 1 -12.13 5.26 6.87
N ILE A 2 -12.95 4.70 5.97
CA ILE A 2 -12.46 4.39 4.60
C ILE A 2 -12.02 5.62 3.78
N ARG A 3 -12.56 6.80 4.10
CA ARG A 3 -12.10 8.07 3.51
C ARG A 3 -10.63 8.37 3.79
N TRP A 4 -10.04 7.81 4.85
CA TRP A 4 -8.61 7.94 5.16
C TRP A 4 -7.73 7.10 4.22
N ALA A 5 -8.30 6.13 3.49
CA ALA A 5 -7.54 5.30 2.58
C ALA A 5 -6.87 6.11 1.47
N ALA A 6 -7.54 7.14 0.91
CA ALA A 6 -6.89 8.01 -0.07
C ALA A 6 -5.65 8.71 0.51
N VAL A 7 -5.76 9.26 1.72
CA VAL A 7 -4.68 10.00 2.39
C VAL A 7 -3.49 9.08 2.70
N ILE A 8 -3.76 7.90 3.24
CA ILE A 8 -2.73 6.97 3.69
C ILE A 8 -2.13 6.19 2.53
N LEU A 9 -2.95 5.60 1.67
CA LEU A 9 -2.46 4.72 0.60
C LEU A 9 -1.72 5.50 -0.47
N SER A 10 -2.10 6.75 -0.75
CA SER A 10 -1.34 7.61 -1.66
C SER A 10 0.07 7.90 -1.15
N GLY A 11 0.28 7.87 0.18
CA GLY A 11 1.60 8.09 0.79
C GLY A 11 2.60 6.96 0.51
N PHE A 12 2.16 5.81 0.00
CA PHE A 12 3.07 4.76 -0.48
C PHE A 12 3.55 4.99 -1.93
N VAL A 13 2.97 5.95 -2.65
CA VAL A 13 3.38 6.28 -4.01
C VAL A 13 4.47 7.35 -3.95
N VAL A 14 5.65 7.01 -4.48
CA VAL A 14 6.77 7.95 -4.59
C VAL A 14 6.69 8.63 -5.95
N SER A 15 6.54 9.95 -5.94
CA SER A 15 6.63 10.79 -7.14
C SER A 15 8.04 10.72 -7.73
N GLY A 16 8.15 10.64 -9.05
CA GLY A 16 9.44 10.63 -9.75
C GLY A 16 10.02 9.24 -10.04
N VAL A 17 9.34 8.16 -9.66
CA VAL A 17 9.71 6.80 -10.09
C VAL A 17 9.13 6.50 -11.48
N PRO A 18 9.96 6.17 -12.49
CA PRO A 18 9.47 5.81 -13.82
C PRO A 18 8.45 4.67 -13.77
N GLY A 19 7.33 4.81 -14.49
CA GLY A 19 6.26 3.81 -14.55
C GLY A 19 5.34 3.74 -13.32
N LEU A 20 5.74 4.22 -12.15
CA LEU A 20 4.91 4.20 -10.93
C LEU A 20 4.40 5.58 -10.51
N THR A 21 4.93 6.65 -11.11
CA THR A 21 4.39 8.01 -10.93
C THR A 21 2.95 8.07 -11.43
N THR A 22 2.02 8.49 -10.57
CA THR A 22 0.59 8.58 -10.88
C THR A 22 0.15 10.03 -11.09
N ALA A 23 -0.72 10.27 -12.07
CA ALA A 23 -1.36 11.57 -12.20
C ALA A 23 -2.40 11.80 -11.08
N PRO A 24 -2.67 13.06 -10.69
CA PRO A 24 -3.75 13.36 -9.74
C PRO A 24 -5.09 12.79 -10.24
N GLY A 25 -5.76 12.02 -9.37
CA GLY A 25 -7.03 11.38 -9.70
C GLY A 25 -6.96 10.13 -10.60
N GLU A 26 -5.76 9.70 -11.03
CA GLU A 26 -5.61 8.47 -11.83
C GLU A 26 -6.02 7.22 -11.05
N ILE A 27 -5.78 7.21 -9.73
CA ILE A 27 -6.06 6.07 -8.86
C ILE A 27 -7.30 6.35 -8.01
N ASP A 28 -8.34 5.53 -8.18
CA ASP A 28 -9.47 5.48 -7.26
C ASP A 28 -9.13 4.67 -6.00
N TRP A 29 -8.45 5.34 -5.05
CA TRP A 29 -8.04 4.75 -3.77
C TRP A 29 -9.22 4.24 -2.95
N LEU A 30 -10.35 4.95 -2.98
CA LEU A 30 -11.54 4.58 -2.21
C LEU A 30 -12.22 3.35 -2.80
N GLY A 31 -12.48 3.34 -4.11
CA GLY A 31 -13.10 2.20 -4.79
C GLY A 31 -12.19 0.97 -4.84
N GLY A 32 -10.87 1.16 -4.94
CA GLY A 32 -9.89 0.08 -4.77
C GLY A 32 -9.96 -0.56 -3.39
N THR A 33 -9.88 0.26 -2.34
CA THR A 33 -9.99 -0.23 -0.95
C THR A 33 -11.34 -0.88 -0.67
N ARG A 34 -12.44 -0.32 -1.19
CA ARG A 34 -13.77 -0.90 -1.05
C ARG A 34 -13.86 -2.29 -1.68
N SER A 35 -13.41 -2.43 -2.92
CA SER A 35 -13.35 -3.72 -3.64
C SER A 35 -12.51 -4.76 -2.89
N PHE A 36 -11.39 -4.34 -2.30
CA PHE A 36 -10.60 -5.21 -1.43
C PHE A 36 -11.40 -5.67 -0.20
N LEU A 37 -12.04 -4.75 0.51
CA LEU A 37 -12.77 -5.06 1.75
C LEU A 37 -14.01 -5.94 1.53
N GLU A 38 -14.68 -5.80 0.39
CA GLU A 38 -15.81 -6.66 -0.01
C GLU A 38 -15.37 -8.13 -0.07
N LYS A 39 -14.19 -8.39 -0.63
CA LYS A 39 -13.61 -9.73 -0.79
C LYS A 39 -12.79 -10.21 0.41
N ALA A 40 -12.39 -9.30 1.31
CA ALA A 40 -11.59 -9.63 2.47
C ALA A 40 -12.36 -10.45 3.51
N SER A 41 -11.64 -11.34 4.21
CA SER A 41 -12.15 -12.02 5.39
C SER A 41 -12.51 -11.02 6.51
N PRO A 42 -13.35 -11.39 7.49
CA PRO A 42 -13.67 -10.51 8.62
C PRO A 42 -12.42 -9.99 9.36
N LYS A 43 -11.42 -10.86 9.55
CA LYS A 43 -10.12 -10.47 10.13
C LYS A 43 -9.38 -9.47 9.25
N GLY A 44 -9.36 -9.67 7.93
CA GLY A 44 -8.75 -8.74 6.99
C GLY A 44 -9.41 -7.36 7.00
N ARG A 45 -10.75 -7.32 7.07
CA ARG A 45 -11.50 -6.04 7.18
C ARG A 45 -11.13 -5.30 8.46
N LEU A 46 -11.05 -6.00 9.59
CA LEU A 46 -10.63 -5.41 10.85
C LEU A 46 -9.19 -4.91 10.78
N GLY A 47 -8.27 -5.71 10.23
CA GLY A 47 -6.86 -5.35 10.05
C GLY A 47 -6.68 -4.06 9.26
N VAL A 48 -7.38 -3.91 8.13
CA VAL A 48 -7.32 -2.66 7.34
C VAL A 48 -7.87 -1.46 8.11
N ARG A 49 -8.98 -1.63 8.84
CA ARG A 49 -9.58 -0.57 9.65
C ARG A 49 -8.65 -0.09 10.75
N VAL A 50 -8.07 -1.03 11.50
CA VAL A 50 -7.12 -0.73 12.59
C VAL A 50 -5.83 -0.14 12.02
N GLY A 51 -5.31 -0.70 10.91
CA GLY A 51 -4.14 -0.16 10.23
C GLY A 51 -4.35 1.29 9.78
N LEU A 52 -5.49 1.61 9.16
CA LEU A 52 -5.79 2.98 8.74
C LEU A 52 -5.86 3.95 9.93
N PHE A 53 -6.46 3.53 11.04
CA PHE A 53 -6.51 4.34 12.25
C PHE A 53 -5.12 4.56 12.86
N LEU A 54 -4.33 3.49 12.96
CA LEU A 54 -2.96 3.52 13.45
C LEU A 54 -2.09 4.47 12.61
N ALA A 55 -2.11 4.33 11.29
CA ALA A 55 -1.32 5.18 10.38
C ALA A 55 -1.79 6.64 10.40
N MET A 56 -3.09 6.89 10.47
CA MET A 56 -3.64 8.26 10.53
C MET A 56 -3.23 9.00 11.81
N THR A 57 -3.12 8.28 12.93
CA THR A 57 -2.77 8.83 14.24
C THR A 57 -1.28 8.75 14.56
N ALA A 58 -0.49 8.09 13.70
CA ALA A 58 0.95 7.90 13.88
C ALA A 58 1.77 9.16 14.15
N PRO A 59 1.49 10.34 13.56
CA PRO A 59 2.28 11.53 13.87
C PRO A 59 2.25 11.92 15.36
N ILE A 60 1.16 11.56 16.07
CA ILE A 60 0.99 11.87 17.50
C ILE A 60 1.95 11.05 18.36
N TRP A 61 2.04 9.74 18.12
CA TRP A 61 2.80 8.84 18.99
C TRP A 61 4.17 8.44 18.44
N SER A 62 4.41 8.59 17.13
CA SER A 62 5.72 8.34 16.50
C SER A 62 6.59 9.59 16.51
N TRP A 63 6.01 10.77 16.24
CA TRP A 63 6.75 12.04 16.13
C TRP A 63 6.42 13.05 17.23
N GLY A 64 5.45 12.77 18.11
CA GLY A 64 5.03 13.72 19.16
C GLY A 64 4.32 14.98 18.62
N ARG A 65 3.84 14.97 17.37
CA ARG A 65 3.18 16.13 16.75
C ARG A 65 1.66 16.05 16.96
N PRO A 66 0.98 17.12 17.43
CA PRO A 66 -0.47 17.13 17.63
C PRO A 66 -1.22 17.31 16.28
N THR A 67 -0.91 16.47 15.30
CA THR A 67 -1.52 16.46 13.96
C THR A 67 -1.82 15.02 13.54
N THR A 68 -2.60 14.86 12.47
CA THR A 68 -2.86 13.56 11.84
C THR A 68 -2.11 13.47 10.52
N ALA A 69 -2.04 12.27 9.93
CA ALA A 69 -1.39 12.08 8.64
C ALA A 69 -2.00 12.95 7.52
N ALA A 70 -3.28 13.36 7.64
CA ALA A 70 -3.91 14.30 6.71
C ALA A 70 -3.36 15.72 6.78
N GLY A 71 -2.78 16.13 7.91
CA GLY A 71 -2.13 17.43 8.07
C GLY A 71 -0.65 17.44 7.63
N LEU A 72 -0.13 16.31 7.14
CA LEU A 72 1.25 16.20 6.66
C LEU A 72 1.36 16.46 5.16
N SER A 73 2.50 17.03 4.74
CA SER A 73 2.91 17.06 3.34
C SER A 73 3.04 15.63 2.79
N GLU A 74 3.04 15.48 1.46
CA GLU A 74 3.20 14.17 0.82
C GLU A 74 4.52 13.50 1.21
N GLU A 75 5.62 14.27 1.23
CA GLU A 75 6.95 13.81 1.63
C GLU A 75 6.97 13.33 3.09
N ASP A 76 6.40 14.11 4.02
CA ASP A 76 6.32 13.72 5.42
C ASP A 76 5.46 12.46 5.58
N ARG A 77 4.38 12.32 4.81
CA ARG A 77 3.54 11.13 4.85
C ARG A 77 4.28 9.89 4.37
N ALA A 78 5.05 10.02 3.28
CA ALA A 78 5.88 8.93 2.77
C ALA A 78 6.96 8.53 3.79
N ARG A 79 7.64 9.51 4.42
CA ARG A 79 8.63 9.26 5.47
C ARG A 79 8.01 8.53 6.67
N LEU A 80 6.87 9.02 7.16
CA LEU A 80 6.12 8.39 8.26
C LEU A 80 5.82 6.92 7.95
N LEU A 81 5.27 6.64 6.76
CA LEU A 81 4.92 5.27 6.36
C LEU A 81 6.16 4.38 6.21
N GLY A 82 7.29 4.93 5.76
CA GLY A 82 8.58 4.24 5.74
C GLY A 82 9.02 3.83 7.15
N GLU A 83 8.99 4.74 8.11
CA GLU A 83 9.34 4.46 9.50
C GLU A 83 8.39 3.45 10.15
N LEU A 84 7.09 3.51 9.84
CA LEU A 84 6.11 2.55 10.34
C LEU A 84 6.34 1.12 9.81
N LEU A 85 6.85 0.97 8.58
CA LEU A 85 7.24 -0.32 8.01
C LEU A 85 8.50 -0.91 8.67
N GLU A 86 9.36 -0.06 9.25
CA GLU A 86 10.57 -0.47 9.94
C GLU A 86 10.39 -0.52 11.47
N HIS A 87 9.18 -0.28 11.94
CA HIS A 87 8.89 -0.14 13.36
C HIS A 87 9.21 -1.42 14.16
N ARG A 88 9.81 -1.26 15.35
CA ARG A 88 10.20 -2.36 16.24
C ARG A 88 9.04 -3.23 16.74
N VAL A 89 7.86 -2.63 16.88
CA VAL A 89 6.65 -3.33 17.31
C VAL A 89 6.06 -4.07 16.11
N PHE A 90 6.09 -5.40 16.16
CA PHE A 90 5.59 -6.29 15.10
C PHE A 90 4.19 -5.89 14.61
N PHE A 91 3.28 -5.62 15.53
CA PHE A 91 1.90 -5.23 15.20
C PHE A 91 1.80 -3.97 14.32
N VAL A 92 2.62 -2.95 14.59
CA VAL A 92 2.66 -1.71 13.81
C VAL A 92 3.16 -2.00 12.38
N ARG A 93 4.25 -2.76 12.29
CA ARG A 93 4.87 -3.12 11.01
C ARG A 93 3.93 -3.93 10.15
N GLU A 94 3.34 -5.01 10.68
CA GLU A 94 2.48 -5.90 9.90
C GLU A 94 1.19 -5.21 9.44
N LEU A 95 0.61 -4.34 10.27
CA LEU A 95 -0.55 -3.55 9.84
C LEU A 95 -0.17 -2.55 8.74
N THR A 96 1.00 -1.92 8.84
CA THR A 96 1.47 -1.00 7.80
C THR A 96 1.80 -1.75 6.50
N LEU A 97 2.37 -2.95 6.60
CA LEU A 97 2.61 -3.83 5.46
C LEU A 97 1.29 -4.27 4.80
N LEU A 98 0.28 -4.61 5.60
CA LEU A 98 -1.07 -4.90 5.11
C LEU A 98 -1.64 -3.70 4.32
N LEU A 99 -1.51 -2.48 4.85
CA LEU A 99 -1.95 -1.29 4.13
C LEU A 99 -1.19 -1.09 2.82
N LYS A 100 0.14 -1.31 2.83
CA LYS A 100 0.96 -1.23 1.61
C LYS A 100 0.49 -2.22 0.55
N LEU A 101 0.17 -3.46 0.94
CA LEU A 101 -0.40 -4.46 0.03
C LEU A 101 -1.72 -3.98 -0.59
N VAL A 102 -2.63 -3.44 0.22
CA VAL A 102 -3.90 -2.86 -0.30
C VAL A 102 -3.62 -1.69 -1.24
N GLY A 103 -2.65 -0.83 -0.90
CA GLY A 103 -2.18 0.27 -1.74
C GLY A 103 -1.67 -0.24 -3.10
N CYS A 104 -0.77 -1.22 -3.12
CA CYS A 104 -0.24 -1.81 -4.34
C CYS A 104 -1.34 -2.44 -5.21
N MET A 105 -2.27 -3.19 -4.63
CA MET A 105 -3.40 -3.80 -5.35
C MET A 105 -4.31 -2.73 -5.96
N THR A 106 -4.48 -1.61 -5.27
CA THR A 106 -5.27 -0.48 -5.75
C THR A 106 -4.55 0.29 -6.85
N LEU A 107 -3.25 0.52 -6.68
CA LEU A 107 -2.36 1.19 -7.64
C LEU A 107 -2.32 0.47 -8.99
N LEU A 108 -2.30 -0.86 -8.99
CA LEU A 108 -2.22 -1.68 -10.20
C LEU A 108 -3.61 -1.98 -10.83
N ARG A 109 -4.68 -1.38 -10.30
CA ARG A 109 -6.04 -1.58 -10.83
C ARG A 109 -6.30 -0.87 -12.18
N PRO A 110 -5.82 0.36 -12.43
CA PRO A 110 -6.02 1.00 -13.73
C PRO A 110 -5.14 0.36 -14.82
N ALA A 111 -5.69 0.23 -16.02
CA ALA A 111 -4.96 -0.35 -17.16
C ALA A 111 -3.75 0.51 -17.57
N THR A 112 -3.83 1.82 -17.39
CA THR A 112 -2.74 2.77 -17.67
C THR A 112 -1.49 2.46 -16.84
N VAL A 113 -1.67 2.24 -15.53
CA VAL A 113 -0.57 1.90 -14.62
C VAL A 113 0.03 0.53 -14.95
N ARG A 114 -0.80 -0.47 -15.26
CA ARG A 114 -0.31 -1.80 -15.65
C ARG A 114 0.47 -1.78 -16.95
N ALA A 115 0.00 -1.03 -17.95
CA ALA A 115 0.66 -0.91 -19.24
C ALA A 115 2.07 -0.31 -19.10
N ARG A 116 2.22 0.77 -18.33
CA ARG A 116 3.52 1.45 -18.15
C ARG A 116 4.49 0.70 -17.22
N THR A 117 3.98 -0.09 -16.27
CA THR A 117 4.80 -0.94 -15.40
C THR A 117 5.17 -2.27 -16.05
N GLY A 118 4.55 -2.61 -17.20
CA GLY A 118 4.70 -3.91 -17.82
C GLY A 118 4.10 -5.05 -16.99
N TYR A 119 3.16 -4.75 -16.08
CA TYR A 119 2.55 -5.73 -15.18
C TYR A 119 1.86 -6.87 -15.95
N ASP A 120 1.21 -6.54 -17.07
CA ASP A 120 0.52 -7.50 -17.92
C ASP A 120 1.46 -8.18 -18.95
N ARG A 121 2.78 -7.96 -18.89
CA ARG A 121 3.72 -8.61 -19.82
C ARG A 121 3.79 -10.11 -19.54
N PRO A 122 3.56 -10.97 -20.54
CA PRO A 122 3.75 -12.40 -20.36
C PRO A 122 5.23 -12.66 -20.05
N VAL A 123 5.48 -13.26 -18.89
CA VAL A 123 6.81 -13.79 -18.57
C VAL A 123 6.96 -15.05 -19.42
N ALA A 124 7.94 -15.07 -20.32
CA ALA A 124 8.27 -16.26 -21.09
C ALA A 124 8.45 -17.44 -20.10
N PRO A 125 7.86 -18.61 -20.37
CA PRO A 125 7.96 -19.73 -19.44
C PRO A 125 9.43 -20.03 -19.18
N ARG A 126 9.89 -19.77 -17.95
CA ARG A 126 11.17 -20.30 -17.48
C ARG A 126 11.00 -21.80 -17.46
N LEU A 127 11.67 -22.49 -18.38
CA LEU A 127 11.89 -23.93 -18.28
C LEU A 127 12.58 -24.17 -16.94
N LEU A 128 11.81 -24.66 -15.96
CA LEU A 128 12.39 -25.08 -14.69
C LEU A 128 13.35 -26.24 -15.00
N PRO A 129 14.56 -26.27 -14.42
CA PRO A 129 15.45 -27.40 -14.59
C PRO A 129 14.73 -28.66 -14.11
N VAL A 130 14.63 -29.65 -14.98
CA VAL A 130 14.10 -30.98 -14.63
C VAL A 130 15.04 -31.57 -13.60
N VAL A 131 14.61 -31.61 -12.35
CA VAL A 131 15.32 -32.34 -11.30
C VAL A 131 15.15 -33.82 -11.63
N ARG A 132 16.20 -34.44 -12.19
CA ARG A 132 16.24 -35.90 -12.32
C ARG A 132 16.42 -36.45 -10.91
N GLU A 133 15.44 -37.22 -10.45
CA GLU A 133 15.60 -38.04 -9.23
C GLU A 133 16.79 -38.98 -9.47
N VAL A 134 17.80 -38.88 -8.61
CA VAL A 134 18.91 -39.82 -8.58
C VAL A 134 18.40 -41.07 -7.86
N ALA A 135 18.28 -42.16 -8.62
CA ALA A 135 17.91 -43.49 -8.12
C ALA A 135 19.05 -44.13 -7.31
#